data_AF-A0ABD2KKV9-F1
#
_entry.id   AF-A0ABD2KKV9-F1
#
_cell.length_a   1.000
_cell.length_b   1.000
_cell.length_c   1.000
_cell.angle_alpha   90.00
_cell.angle_beta   90.00
_cell.angle_gamma   90.00
#
_symmetry.space_group_name_H-M   'P 1'
#
loop_
_entity.id
_entity.type
_entity.pdbx_description
1 polymer ?
#
loop_
_entity_poly.entity_id
_entity_poly.type
_entity_poly.pdbx_seq_one_letter_code
_entity_poly.pdbx_strand_id
1 'polypeptide(L)'
;MEFLFTAKNYPEFKVWSTFVDNTVVRAMGMDSLRNSHPIEVPIENPNELDEIYDAVTYEKSCSVLRMLFNHLGEPTFKKALRAYLKRHQYANADTDDLWQCLSEASDGTDVKALMCSWTQQMGFPLVSVEQRVLDGDRRELRLSQTRFLADGGRDEANNRSIWQVPFSVVTATDPTQAKAKFLLVKAEDKFILDGLKADEWVKVNFDFTSFFRVQYSQEMLNALLNAVKSRQLGVLDRYQLASDLYALVKASRVPISHFLELFNACRDEQDYFVWSAIDSAIGSVAHSLKHLEDGRQLLDRFEHFVCSVVEPVATKLGWEPTEGEDIHVGRLRALLLNRLSQFRHPPTVQMALSKFNALVEKGVEVVPDLRGLIFRAVGATNEPKNIAALKHLLETSNYSQVELACIIALGQCSDLKMLEEIFDYGAVQGKIRDQDLDGLFSGTQMAPMVCCQHFAWDFFKNNVPLLLKKYGSVNNTMFLHCMQSTASGFCSSAMADEVTAFFEKNFDEHSLKILDRPLRQIIESIKIKESLLKNNAPDLEKYLTENWLSIN
;
A
#
# COMPACT_ATOMS: atom_id res chain seq x y z
N MET A 1 6.40 -19.51 -3.77
CA MET A 1 6.14 -20.57 -4.80
C MET A 1 4.85 -20.31 -5.57
N GLU A 2 3.77 -19.90 -4.91
CA GLU A 2 2.48 -19.52 -5.53
C GLU A 2 2.67 -18.66 -6.80
N PHE A 3 3.33 -17.50 -6.68
CA PHE A 3 3.57 -16.59 -7.80
C PHE A 3 4.35 -17.21 -8.97
N LEU A 4 5.38 -18.05 -8.69
CA LEU A 4 6.15 -18.72 -9.74
C LEU A 4 5.29 -19.73 -10.51
N PHE A 5 4.44 -20.47 -9.80
CA PHE A 5 3.51 -21.41 -10.43
C PHE A 5 2.46 -20.68 -11.26
N THR A 6 1.82 -19.65 -10.69
CA THR A 6 0.75 -18.91 -11.38
C THR A 6 1.30 -18.14 -12.57
N ALA A 7 2.47 -17.48 -12.45
CA ALA A 7 3.09 -16.77 -13.58
C ALA A 7 3.39 -17.70 -14.76
N LYS A 8 3.78 -18.96 -14.48
CA LYS A 8 4.09 -19.94 -15.51
C LYS A 8 2.84 -20.50 -16.21
N ASN A 9 1.79 -20.75 -15.46
CA ASN A 9 0.60 -21.45 -15.97
C ASN A 9 -0.55 -20.52 -16.39
N TYR A 10 -0.58 -19.30 -15.85
CA TYR A 10 -1.63 -18.29 -16.08
C TYR A 10 -0.99 -16.90 -16.28
N PRO A 11 -0.16 -16.71 -17.33
CA PRO A 11 0.53 -15.45 -17.59
C PRO A 11 -0.42 -14.25 -17.75
N GLU A 12 -1.65 -14.49 -18.20
CA GLU A 12 -2.71 -13.49 -18.35
C GLU A 12 -3.11 -12.81 -17.03
N PHE A 13 -2.82 -13.41 -15.87
CA PHE A 13 -3.10 -12.81 -14.56
C PHE A 13 -2.09 -11.73 -14.15
N LYS A 14 -0.99 -11.54 -14.90
CA LYS A 14 0.06 -10.53 -14.65
C LYS A 14 0.49 -10.52 -13.17
N VAL A 15 0.70 -11.71 -12.59
CA VAL A 15 0.85 -11.88 -11.14
C VAL A 15 2.03 -11.15 -10.53
N TRP A 16 3.07 -10.80 -11.31
CA TRP A 16 4.20 -10.02 -10.81
C TRP A 16 3.82 -8.56 -10.51
N SER A 17 2.87 -7.99 -11.24
CA SER A 17 2.30 -6.68 -10.90
C SER A 17 1.47 -6.76 -9.63
N THR A 18 0.68 -7.84 -9.48
CA THR A 18 -0.06 -8.13 -8.24
C THR A 18 0.89 -8.36 -7.06
N PHE A 19 2.03 -9.02 -7.28
CA PHE A 19 3.06 -9.26 -6.27
C PHE A 19 3.64 -7.95 -5.76
N VAL A 20 3.98 -7.04 -6.66
CA VAL A 20 4.50 -5.72 -6.27
C VAL A 20 3.45 -4.94 -5.47
N ASP A 21 2.20 -4.93 -5.95
CA ASP A 21 1.11 -4.17 -5.35
C ASP A 21 0.71 -4.68 -3.96
N ASN A 22 0.48 -5.99 -3.84
CA ASN A 22 -0.09 -6.59 -2.63
C ASN A 22 0.94 -7.18 -1.68
N THR A 23 2.15 -7.49 -2.15
CA THR A 23 3.20 -8.14 -1.34
C THR A 23 4.31 -7.13 -1.02
N VAL A 24 5.00 -6.60 -2.03
CA VAL A 24 6.17 -5.74 -1.80
C VAL A 24 5.80 -4.46 -1.05
N VAL A 25 4.80 -3.71 -1.54
CA VAL A 25 4.43 -2.42 -0.94
C VAL A 25 3.80 -2.59 0.44
N ARG A 26 3.00 -3.65 0.65
CA ARG A 26 2.42 -3.99 1.96
C ARG A 26 3.51 -4.26 3.01
N ALA A 27 4.49 -5.11 2.67
CA ALA A 27 5.65 -5.37 3.51
C ALA A 27 6.44 -4.08 3.80
N MET A 28 6.72 -3.28 2.77
CA MET A 28 7.43 -2.01 2.95
C MET A 28 6.66 -1.02 3.84
N GLY A 29 5.33 -1.04 3.82
CA GLY A 29 4.50 -0.21 4.69
C GLY A 29 4.75 -0.53 6.16
N MET A 30 4.66 -1.81 6.53
CA MET A 30 4.88 -2.28 7.90
C MET A 30 6.35 -2.18 8.34
N ASP A 31 7.28 -2.55 7.47
CA ASP A 31 8.72 -2.62 7.77
C ASP A 31 9.41 -1.25 7.72
N SER A 32 8.70 -0.20 7.27
CA SER A 32 9.15 1.20 7.37
C SER A 32 8.87 1.85 8.72
N LEU A 33 8.13 1.17 9.61
CA LEU A 33 7.90 1.63 10.97
C LEU A 33 9.12 1.34 11.85
N ARG A 34 9.32 2.16 12.89
CA ARG A 34 10.31 1.90 13.94
C ARG A 34 9.98 0.66 14.73
N ASN A 35 8.68 0.40 14.92
CA ASN A 35 8.15 -0.72 15.68
C ASN A 35 7.85 -1.93 14.79
N SER A 36 8.77 -2.26 13.88
CA SER A 36 8.76 -3.50 13.09
C SER A 36 9.63 -4.57 13.77
N HIS A 37 10.03 -5.63 13.05
CA HIS A 37 10.97 -6.64 13.53
C HIS A 37 11.80 -7.26 12.38
N PRO A 38 12.93 -7.92 12.66
CA PRO A 38 13.64 -8.74 11.67
C PRO A 38 12.78 -9.92 11.19
N ILE A 39 13.14 -10.55 10.07
CA ILE A 39 12.45 -11.78 9.62
C ILE A 39 12.74 -12.92 10.60
N GLU A 40 13.99 -13.02 11.06
CA GLU A 40 14.42 -14.00 12.04
C GLU A 40 14.24 -13.42 13.44
N VAL A 41 13.28 -13.94 14.19
CA VAL A 41 12.96 -13.50 15.55
C VAL A 41 13.02 -14.71 16.50
N PRO A 42 13.74 -14.64 17.62
CA PRO A 42 13.64 -15.66 18.65
C PRO A 42 12.25 -15.62 19.30
N ILE A 43 11.60 -16.78 19.39
CA ILE A 43 10.30 -16.94 20.04
C ILE A 43 10.47 -17.81 21.27
N GLU A 44 10.21 -17.24 22.45
CA GLU A 44 10.31 -17.96 23.72
C GLU A 44 8.93 -18.37 24.25
N ASN A 45 7.88 -17.62 23.89
CA ASN A 45 6.50 -17.88 24.30
C ASN A 45 5.60 -18.12 23.07
N PRO A 46 4.84 -19.24 23.01
CA PRO A 46 3.90 -19.49 21.92
C PRO A 46 2.88 -18.37 21.66
N ASN A 47 2.54 -17.55 22.66
CA ASN A 47 1.63 -16.41 22.47
C ASN A 47 2.23 -15.30 21.58
N GLU A 48 3.56 -15.26 21.40
CA GLU A 48 4.26 -14.32 20.52
C GLU A 48 4.13 -14.70 19.03
N LEU A 49 3.67 -15.93 18.72
CA LEU A 49 3.54 -16.42 17.35
C LEU A 49 2.53 -15.59 16.54
N ASP A 50 1.38 -15.27 17.14
CA ASP A 50 0.35 -14.46 16.48
C ASP A 50 0.84 -13.03 16.20
N GLU A 51 1.79 -12.51 16.99
CA GLU A 51 2.38 -11.18 16.78
C GLU A 51 3.34 -11.11 15.58
N ILE A 52 3.90 -12.26 15.17
CA ILE A 52 4.82 -12.35 14.04
C ILE A 52 4.16 -12.92 12.78
N TYR A 53 2.91 -13.38 12.84
CA TYR A 53 2.12 -13.75 11.66
C TYR A 53 1.59 -12.51 10.92
N ASP A 54 2.53 -11.69 10.46
CA ASP A 54 2.28 -10.38 9.89
C ASP A 54 2.93 -10.21 8.51
N ALA A 55 2.98 -8.97 8.01
CA ALA A 55 3.51 -8.66 6.69
C ALA A 55 5.04 -8.81 6.56
N VAL A 56 5.76 -8.89 7.68
CA VAL A 56 7.20 -9.16 7.68
C VAL A 56 7.43 -10.65 7.41
N THR A 57 6.75 -11.53 8.14
CA THR A 57 6.96 -12.97 7.99
C THR A 57 6.55 -13.48 6.62
N TYR A 58 5.41 -13.04 6.07
CA TYR A 58 4.93 -13.54 4.79
C TYR A 58 5.45 -12.68 3.62
N GLU A 59 5.10 -11.41 3.57
CA GLU A 59 5.30 -10.56 2.40
C GLU A 59 6.75 -10.08 2.25
N LYS A 60 7.42 -9.64 3.33
CA LYS A 60 8.85 -9.24 3.27
C LYS A 60 9.72 -10.45 2.94
N SER A 61 9.54 -11.58 3.64
CA SER A 61 10.29 -12.81 3.37
C SER A 61 10.14 -13.26 1.92
N CYS A 62 8.91 -13.24 1.38
CA CYS A 62 8.68 -13.60 -0.01
C CYS A 62 9.36 -12.61 -0.99
N SER A 63 9.36 -11.31 -0.68
CA SER A 63 10.00 -10.28 -1.50
C SER A 63 11.53 -10.39 -1.49
N VAL A 64 12.12 -10.66 -0.32
CA VAL A 64 13.55 -10.91 -0.15
C VAL A 64 13.98 -12.19 -0.88
N LEU A 65 13.15 -13.24 -0.87
CA LEU A 65 13.40 -14.45 -1.67
C LEU A 65 13.27 -14.20 -3.17
N ARG A 66 12.31 -13.37 -3.63
CA ARG A 66 12.21 -12.95 -5.04
C ARG A 66 13.45 -12.18 -5.48
N MET A 67 13.95 -11.30 -4.64
CA MET A 67 15.20 -10.57 -4.88
C MET A 67 16.39 -11.53 -5.04
N LEU A 68 16.55 -12.49 -4.11
CA LEU A 68 17.61 -13.50 -4.20
C LEU A 68 17.47 -14.38 -5.44
N PHE A 69 16.25 -14.78 -5.79
CA PHE A 69 15.95 -15.54 -7.01
C PHE A 69 16.40 -14.79 -8.27
N ASN A 70 16.15 -13.48 -8.36
CA ASN A 70 16.57 -12.65 -9.49
C ASN A 70 18.09 -12.41 -9.52
N HIS A 71 18.73 -12.37 -8.34
CA HIS A 71 20.17 -12.23 -8.20
C HIS A 71 20.92 -13.49 -8.67
N LEU A 72 20.53 -14.67 -8.17
CA LEU A 72 21.17 -15.95 -8.50
C LEU A 72 20.77 -16.51 -9.87
N GLY A 73 19.58 -16.13 -10.35
CA GLY A 73 18.98 -16.70 -11.55
C GLY A 73 18.24 -18.02 -11.28
N GLU A 74 17.21 -18.26 -12.09
CA GLU A 74 16.29 -19.40 -11.94
C GLU A 74 16.98 -20.77 -11.92
N PRO A 75 17.97 -21.08 -12.81
CA PRO A 75 18.60 -22.41 -12.82
C PRO A 75 19.33 -22.71 -11.50
N THR A 76 20.11 -21.74 -11.02
CA THR A 76 20.87 -21.82 -9.77
C THR A 76 19.93 -21.99 -8.58
N PHE A 77 18.91 -21.15 -8.47
CA PHE A 77 17.95 -21.19 -7.38
C PHE A 77 17.20 -22.53 -7.33
N LYS A 78 16.76 -23.06 -8.48
CA LYS A 78 16.08 -24.37 -8.54
C LYS A 78 17.01 -25.53 -8.21
N LYS A 79 18.28 -25.48 -8.64
CA LYS A 79 19.29 -26.48 -8.29
C LYS A 79 19.48 -26.52 -6.77
N ALA A 80 19.65 -25.36 -6.14
CA ALA A 80 19.77 -25.23 -4.69
C ALA A 80 18.56 -25.78 -3.95
N LEU A 81 17.35 -25.38 -4.35
CA LEU A 81 16.11 -25.79 -3.66
C LEU A 81 15.89 -27.31 -3.74
N ARG A 82 16.23 -27.95 -4.87
CA ARG A 82 16.20 -29.42 -4.97
C ARG A 82 17.19 -30.08 -4.03
N ALA A 83 18.39 -29.53 -3.91
CA ALA A 83 19.41 -30.05 -2.99
C ALA A 83 18.95 -29.91 -1.53
N TYR A 84 18.44 -28.74 -1.16
CA TYR A 84 17.88 -28.46 0.17
C TYR A 84 16.75 -29.44 0.53
N LEU A 85 15.71 -29.55 -0.31
CA LEU A 85 14.60 -30.47 -0.07
C LEU A 85 15.04 -31.93 0.04
N LYS A 86 16.00 -32.37 -0.77
CA LYS A 86 16.53 -33.74 -0.71
C LYS A 86 17.38 -33.98 0.55
N ARG A 87 18.15 -32.99 0.99
CA ARG A 87 19.03 -33.07 2.17
C ARG A 87 18.22 -33.14 3.46
N HIS A 88 17.13 -32.39 3.55
CA HIS A 88 16.30 -32.27 4.76
C HIS A 88 14.95 -33.00 4.66
N GLN A 89 14.78 -33.90 3.68
CA GLN A 89 13.52 -34.65 3.53
C GLN A 89 13.20 -35.45 4.80
N TYR A 90 11.94 -35.36 5.25
CA TYR A 90 11.44 -36.03 6.46
C TYR A 90 12.16 -35.63 7.77
N ALA A 91 12.86 -34.49 7.76
CA ALA A 91 13.53 -33.91 8.92
C ALA A 91 13.20 -32.41 9.04
N ASN A 92 13.86 -31.74 9.97
CA ASN A 92 13.78 -30.29 10.15
C ASN A 92 15.02 -29.60 9.53
N ALA A 93 14.93 -28.29 9.33
CA ALA A 93 16.01 -27.46 8.84
C ALA A 93 15.96 -26.11 9.55
N ASP A 94 17.10 -25.45 9.65
CA ASP A 94 17.21 -24.06 10.09
C ASP A 94 17.42 -23.10 8.91
N THR A 95 17.57 -21.82 9.21
CA THR A 95 17.81 -20.76 8.24
C THR A 95 19.14 -20.94 7.51
N ASP A 96 20.18 -21.40 8.22
CA ASP A 96 21.54 -21.55 7.69
C ASP A 96 21.65 -22.72 6.69
N ASP A 97 20.88 -23.80 6.90
CA ASP A 97 20.77 -24.95 6.00
C ASP A 97 20.36 -24.51 4.57
N LEU A 98 19.41 -23.57 4.47
CA LEU A 98 18.95 -23.02 3.20
C LEU A 98 20.05 -22.19 2.52
N TRP A 99 20.69 -21.30 3.28
CA TRP A 99 21.79 -20.47 2.77
C TRP A 99 22.97 -21.31 2.32
N GLN A 100 23.32 -22.36 3.04
CA GLN A 100 24.37 -23.27 2.65
C GLN A 100 24.07 -23.94 1.30
N CYS A 101 22.87 -24.48 1.12
CA CYS A 101 22.48 -25.10 -0.15
C CYS A 101 22.49 -24.11 -1.33
N LEU A 102 22.12 -22.85 -1.09
CA LEU A 102 22.15 -21.79 -2.10
C LEU A 102 23.59 -21.35 -2.42
N SER A 103 24.43 -21.16 -1.42
CA SER A 103 25.86 -20.85 -1.58
C SER A 103 26.59 -21.95 -2.35
N GLU A 104 26.36 -23.24 -2.02
CA GLU A 104 26.95 -24.39 -2.73
C GLU A 104 26.51 -24.47 -4.20
N ALA A 105 25.28 -24.06 -4.51
CA ALA A 105 24.77 -24.07 -5.87
C ALA A 105 25.22 -22.86 -6.68
N SER A 106 25.50 -21.73 -6.01
CA SER A 106 25.98 -20.50 -6.62
C SER A 106 27.48 -20.59 -6.86
N ASP A 107 27.94 -20.26 -8.07
CA ASP A 107 29.35 -20.32 -8.44
C ASP A 107 30.13 -19.12 -7.82
N GLY A 108 30.31 -19.13 -6.49
CA GLY A 108 31.12 -18.17 -5.73
C GLY A 108 30.38 -17.01 -5.07
N THR A 109 29.04 -17.00 -5.06
CA THR A 109 28.25 -15.98 -4.33
C THR A 109 28.16 -16.35 -2.84
N ASP A 110 28.52 -15.42 -1.96
CA ASP A 110 28.30 -15.58 -0.52
C ASP A 110 26.83 -15.26 -0.17
N VAL A 111 25.95 -16.23 -0.43
CA VAL A 111 24.51 -16.08 -0.19
C VAL A 111 24.22 -15.89 1.30
N LYS A 112 25.02 -16.50 2.18
CA LYS A 112 24.85 -16.36 3.62
C LYS A 112 25.06 -14.91 4.05
N ALA A 113 26.18 -14.29 3.68
CA ALA A 113 26.45 -12.90 4.03
C ALA A 113 25.40 -11.94 3.45
N LEU A 114 24.94 -12.20 2.22
CA LEU A 114 23.87 -11.42 1.60
C LEU A 114 22.59 -11.54 2.41
N MET A 115 22.11 -12.76 2.67
CA MET A 115 20.78 -12.99 3.25
C MET A 115 20.71 -12.70 4.74
N CYS A 116 21.79 -12.92 5.51
CA CYS A 116 21.85 -12.46 6.91
C CYS A 116 21.61 -10.96 7.03
N SER A 117 22.09 -10.15 6.06
CA SER A 117 21.82 -8.69 6.04
C SER A 117 20.35 -8.34 5.81
N TRP A 118 19.51 -9.28 5.37
CA TRP A 118 18.07 -9.06 5.15
C TRP A 118 17.18 -9.73 6.20
N THR A 119 17.63 -10.84 6.79
CA THR A 119 16.81 -11.62 7.72
C THR A 119 17.02 -11.25 9.19
N GLN A 120 18.25 -10.85 9.57
CA GLN A 120 18.63 -10.65 10.97
C GLN A 120 18.55 -9.19 11.44
N GLN A 121 18.21 -8.26 10.55
CA GLN A 121 18.00 -6.86 10.89
C GLN A 121 16.64 -6.36 10.43
N MET A 122 16.09 -5.43 11.21
CA MET A 122 14.78 -4.82 10.97
C MET A 122 14.84 -3.74 9.88
N GLY A 123 13.78 -3.63 9.08
CA GLY A 123 13.65 -2.62 8.04
C GLY A 123 14.31 -3.02 6.71
N PHE A 124 14.37 -2.02 5.83
CA PHE A 124 14.95 -2.10 4.49
C PHE A 124 15.59 -0.75 4.11
N PRO A 125 16.49 -0.71 3.10
CA PRO A 125 17.19 0.51 2.74
C PRO A 125 16.36 1.43 1.82
N LEU A 126 16.54 2.73 2.03
CA LEU A 126 16.43 3.75 1.01
C LEU A 126 17.78 3.88 0.31
N VAL A 127 17.79 3.74 -1.01
CA VAL A 127 18.98 3.94 -1.85
C VAL A 127 18.86 5.27 -2.57
N SER A 128 19.73 6.22 -2.24
CA SER A 128 19.86 7.50 -2.93
C SER A 128 20.80 7.35 -4.12
N VAL A 129 20.37 7.85 -5.29
CA VAL A 129 21.07 7.71 -6.57
C VAL A 129 21.34 9.08 -7.15
N GLU A 130 22.62 9.35 -7.39
CA GLU A 130 23.09 10.48 -8.18
C GLU A 130 23.84 9.96 -9.40
N GLN A 131 23.74 10.66 -10.53
CA GLN A 131 24.52 10.36 -11.72
C GLN A 131 25.50 11.49 -12.04
N ARG A 132 26.65 11.13 -12.60
CA ARG A 132 27.60 12.07 -13.19
C ARG A 132 28.03 11.58 -14.57
N VAL A 133 27.98 12.46 -15.56
CA VAL A 133 28.60 12.23 -16.86
C VAL A 133 30.12 12.29 -16.70
N LEU A 134 30.82 11.23 -17.10
CA LEU A 134 32.28 11.19 -17.06
C LEU A 134 32.87 11.73 -18.37
N ASP A 135 32.76 10.94 -19.44
CA ASP A 135 33.30 11.20 -20.76
C ASP A 135 32.54 10.37 -21.80
N GLY A 136 32.21 11.00 -22.93
CA GLY A 136 31.46 10.35 -24.02
C GLY A 136 30.13 9.77 -23.55
N ASP A 137 30.01 8.45 -23.66
CA ASP A 137 28.81 7.66 -23.39
C ASP A 137 28.84 6.98 -22.01
N ARG A 138 29.76 7.36 -21.11
CA ARG A 138 29.86 6.78 -19.76
C ARG A 138 29.11 7.58 -18.70
N ARG A 139 28.52 6.87 -17.74
CA ARG A 139 27.86 7.42 -16.54
C ARG A 139 28.41 6.77 -15.29
N GLU A 140 28.79 7.58 -14.30
CA GLU A 140 29.02 7.14 -12.94
C GLU A 140 27.71 7.28 -12.15
N LEU A 141 27.19 6.17 -11.62
CA LEU A 141 26.13 6.18 -10.63
C LEU A 141 26.75 6.10 -9.24
N ARG A 142 26.51 7.13 -8.43
CA ARG A 142 26.87 7.16 -7.01
C ARG A 142 25.64 6.76 -6.20
N LEU A 143 25.74 5.63 -5.49
CA LEU A 143 24.67 5.09 -4.67
C LEU A 143 25.06 5.17 -3.21
N SER A 144 24.15 5.61 -2.36
CA SER A 144 24.26 5.50 -0.90
C SER A 144 23.00 4.89 -0.32
N GLN A 145 23.15 4.13 0.77
CA GLN A 145 22.03 3.47 1.44
C GLN A 145 21.91 3.91 2.91
N THR A 146 20.66 4.06 3.36
CA THR A 146 20.30 4.26 4.77
C THR A 146 19.01 3.52 5.05
N ARG A 147 18.69 3.18 6.30
CA ARG A 147 17.39 2.60 6.63
C ARG A 147 16.27 3.58 6.25
N PHE A 148 15.26 3.10 5.53
CA PHE A 148 14.06 3.89 5.27
C PHE A 148 13.14 3.84 6.49
N LEU A 149 12.71 5.03 6.96
CA LEU A 149 11.70 5.17 8.00
C LEU A 149 10.60 6.10 7.52
N ALA A 150 9.34 5.69 7.71
CA ALA A 150 8.19 6.45 7.25
C ALA A 150 7.98 7.77 8.00
N ASP A 151 8.56 7.90 9.21
CA ASP A 151 8.56 9.14 9.99
C ASP A 151 9.65 10.14 9.54
N GLY A 152 10.48 9.76 8.56
CA GLY A 152 11.57 10.58 8.03
C GLY A 152 12.79 10.69 8.95
N GLY A 153 12.71 10.21 10.18
CA GLY A 153 13.77 10.33 11.17
C GLY A 153 14.97 9.44 10.87
N ARG A 154 15.99 9.54 11.74
CA ARG A 154 17.16 8.65 11.71
C ARG A 154 16.93 7.47 12.65
N ASP A 155 17.51 6.33 12.32
CA ASP A 155 17.59 5.19 13.24
C ASP A 155 18.94 5.22 13.94
N GLU A 156 19.05 5.98 15.05
CA GLU A 156 20.32 6.08 15.78
C GLU A 156 20.72 4.75 16.42
N ALA A 157 19.74 3.94 16.85
CA ALA A 157 19.95 2.64 17.47
C ALA A 157 20.54 1.62 16.47
N ASN A 158 20.06 1.67 15.21
CA ASN A 158 20.53 0.78 14.15
C ASN A 158 21.30 1.52 13.04
N ASN A 159 21.99 2.62 13.38
CA ASN A 159 22.70 3.51 12.44
C ASN A 159 23.87 2.84 11.69
N ARG A 160 24.10 1.55 11.93
CA ARG A 160 25.10 0.71 11.28
C ARG A 160 24.49 -0.37 10.38
N SER A 161 23.16 -0.38 10.21
CA SER A 161 22.48 -1.35 9.34
C SER A 161 22.96 -1.12 7.91
N ILE A 162 23.62 -2.12 7.35
CA ILE A 162 24.07 -2.14 5.96
C ILE A 162 23.45 -3.38 5.35
N TRP A 163 22.72 -3.21 4.25
CA TRP A 163 22.19 -4.31 3.47
C TRP A 163 23.12 -4.59 2.30
N GLN A 164 23.31 -5.87 1.97
CA GLN A 164 23.88 -6.23 0.67
C GLN A 164 22.77 -6.20 -0.36
N VAL A 165 22.70 -5.11 -1.13
CA VAL A 165 21.57 -4.83 -2.05
C VAL A 165 21.92 -5.26 -3.46
N PRO A 166 21.44 -6.41 -3.96
CA PRO A 166 21.52 -6.72 -5.38
C PRO A 166 20.53 -5.82 -6.13
N PHE A 167 20.97 -5.20 -7.22
CA PHE A 167 20.10 -4.36 -8.03
C PHE A 167 20.45 -4.44 -9.51
N SER A 168 19.46 -4.16 -10.34
CA SER A 168 19.56 -4.05 -11.79
C SER A 168 19.32 -2.62 -12.23
N VAL A 169 19.86 -2.25 -13.39
CA VAL A 169 19.64 -0.96 -14.03
C VAL A 169 19.04 -1.18 -15.41
N VAL A 170 18.05 -0.36 -15.77
CA VAL A 170 17.46 -0.26 -17.11
C VAL A 170 17.58 1.17 -17.63
N THR A 171 17.66 1.32 -18.96
CA THR A 171 17.87 2.62 -19.62
C THR A 171 17.01 2.74 -20.88
N ALA A 172 16.93 3.92 -21.47
CA ALA A 172 16.07 4.16 -22.65
C ALA A 172 16.46 3.35 -23.90
N THR A 173 17.71 2.92 -24.01
CA THR A 173 18.21 2.11 -25.14
C THR A 173 17.47 0.78 -25.26
N ASP A 174 17.24 0.12 -24.12
CA ASP A 174 16.41 -1.08 -24.05
C ASP A 174 15.61 -1.07 -22.74
N PRO A 175 14.37 -0.56 -22.75
CA PRO A 175 13.54 -0.48 -21.56
C PRO A 175 12.97 -1.83 -21.11
N THR A 176 13.24 -2.92 -21.85
CA THR A 176 12.67 -4.24 -21.59
C THR A 176 13.66 -5.22 -20.97
N GLN A 177 14.94 -4.85 -20.89
CA GLN A 177 16.00 -5.69 -20.37
C GLN A 177 16.93 -4.91 -19.45
N ALA A 178 17.38 -5.56 -18.36
CA ALA A 178 18.42 -5.00 -17.51
C ALA A 178 19.71 -4.77 -18.33
N LYS A 179 20.18 -3.52 -18.37
CA LYS A 179 21.47 -3.13 -18.95
C LYS A 179 22.63 -3.65 -18.12
N ALA A 180 22.49 -3.63 -16.80
CA ALA A 180 23.52 -4.09 -15.86
C ALA A 180 22.91 -4.63 -14.56
N LYS A 181 23.66 -5.50 -13.87
CA LYS A 181 23.36 -5.98 -12.52
C LYS A 181 24.57 -5.72 -11.62
N PHE A 182 24.31 -5.27 -10.41
CA PHE A 182 25.33 -4.91 -9.42
C PHE A 182 24.94 -5.38 -8.02
N LEU A 183 25.89 -5.27 -7.09
CA LEU A 183 25.69 -5.55 -5.68
C LEU A 183 26.28 -4.38 -4.86
N LEU A 184 25.42 -3.64 -4.15
CA LEU A 184 25.85 -2.61 -3.21
C LEU A 184 26.10 -3.26 -1.84
N VAL A 185 27.37 -3.44 -1.49
CA VAL A 185 27.81 -4.07 -0.23
C VAL A 185 28.08 -3.04 0.86
N LYS A 186 28.46 -1.82 0.48
CA LYS A 186 28.86 -0.75 1.39
C LYS A 186 27.72 0.26 1.58
N ALA A 187 27.88 1.14 2.57
CA ALA A 187 26.98 2.27 2.79
C ALA A 187 26.95 3.23 1.59
N GLU A 188 28.06 3.36 0.86
CA GLU A 188 28.16 4.13 -0.38
C GLU A 188 29.13 3.43 -1.34
N ASP A 189 28.79 3.40 -2.63
CA ASP A 189 29.69 2.95 -3.68
C ASP A 189 29.37 3.60 -5.05
N LYS A 190 30.26 3.39 -6.02
CA LYS A 190 30.16 3.94 -7.38
C LYS A 190 30.11 2.82 -8.41
N PHE A 191 29.23 2.97 -9.38
CA PHE A 191 29.03 2.01 -10.47
C PHE A 191 29.14 2.70 -11.81
N ILE A 192 29.86 2.10 -12.76
CA ILE A 192 30.03 2.65 -14.10
C ILE A 192 29.07 1.95 -15.05
N LEU A 193 28.38 2.76 -15.85
CA LEU A 193 27.59 2.31 -16.99
C LEU A 193 28.17 2.89 -18.27
N ASP A 194 28.39 2.04 -19.26
CA ASP A 194 28.91 2.42 -20.58
C ASP A 194 27.78 2.48 -21.63
N GLY A 195 28.04 3.13 -22.76
CA GLY A 195 27.12 3.13 -23.90
C GLY A 195 25.78 3.82 -23.64
N LEU A 196 25.77 4.96 -22.95
CA LEU A 196 24.60 5.81 -22.71
C LEU A 196 24.63 7.08 -23.56
N LYS A 197 23.49 7.41 -24.17
CA LYS A 197 23.32 8.71 -24.85
C LYS A 197 23.27 9.85 -23.83
N ALA A 198 23.58 11.07 -24.27
CA ALA A 198 23.65 12.28 -23.42
C ALA A 198 22.40 12.47 -22.54
N ASP A 199 21.22 12.27 -23.14
CA ASP A 199 19.88 12.50 -22.60
C ASP A 199 19.16 11.22 -22.14
N GLU A 200 19.87 10.10 -22.06
CA GLU A 200 19.28 8.82 -21.71
C GLU A 200 18.91 8.75 -20.22
N TRP A 201 17.66 8.46 -19.92
CA TRP A 201 17.22 8.22 -18.54
C TRP A 201 17.79 6.89 -18.02
N VAL A 202 18.01 6.84 -16.71
CA VAL A 202 18.53 5.68 -15.99
C VAL A 202 17.62 5.35 -14.82
N LYS A 203 17.08 4.13 -14.79
CA LYS A 203 16.21 3.62 -13.74
C LYS A 203 16.90 2.48 -13.00
N VAL A 204 17.04 2.64 -11.68
CA VAL A 204 17.59 1.64 -10.76
C VAL A 204 16.47 0.76 -10.22
N ASN A 205 16.78 -0.50 -9.92
CA ASN A 205 15.82 -1.53 -9.46
C ASN A 205 14.79 -1.87 -10.56
N PHE A 206 15.29 -2.30 -11.72
CA PHE A 206 14.46 -2.71 -12.86
C PHE A 206 13.45 -3.79 -12.45
N ASP A 207 12.20 -3.66 -12.89
CA ASP A 207 11.06 -4.53 -12.56
C ASP A 207 10.73 -4.65 -11.06
N PHE A 208 11.24 -3.72 -10.26
CA PHE A 208 11.07 -3.68 -8.81
C PHE A 208 11.33 -5.06 -8.17
N THR A 209 12.44 -5.69 -8.56
CA THR A 209 12.77 -7.06 -8.11
C THR A 209 13.40 -7.10 -6.74
N SER A 210 14.03 -5.99 -6.31
CA SER A 210 14.77 -5.91 -5.06
C SER A 210 14.04 -5.08 -4.01
N PHE A 211 14.15 -5.48 -2.74
CA PHE A 211 13.35 -4.95 -1.63
C PHE A 211 13.93 -3.65 -1.06
N PHE A 212 13.99 -2.60 -1.87
CA PHE A 212 14.45 -1.27 -1.45
C PHE A 212 13.73 -0.16 -2.22
N ARG A 213 13.70 1.03 -1.62
CA ARG A 213 13.17 2.24 -2.25
C ARG A 213 14.28 3.08 -2.86
N VAL A 214 13.97 3.83 -3.91
CA VAL A 214 14.95 4.66 -4.62
C VAL A 214 14.63 6.15 -4.47
N GLN A 215 15.63 6.94 -4.07
CA GLN A 215 15.58 8.40 -4.14
C GLN A 215 16.53 8.88 -5.25
N TYR A 216 15.95 9.44 -6.32
CA TYR A 216 16.72 10.02 -7.43
C TYR A 216 17.09 11.47 -7.16
N SER A 217 18.19 11.94 -7.76
CA SER A 217 18.44 13.38 -7.91
C SER A 217 17.33 14.04 -8.74
N GLN A 218 17.14 15.36 -8.60
CA GLN A 218 16.10 16.08 -9.35
C GLN A 218 16.25 15.93 -10.86
N GLU A 219 17.49 15.97 -11.36
CA GLU A 219 17.81 15.79 -12.77
C GLU A 219 17.33 14.43 -13.29
N MET A 220 17.66 13.35 -12.56
CA MET A 220 17.25 11.99 -12.91
C MET A 220 15.73 11.83 -12.82
N LEU A 221 15.10 12.38 -11.78
CA LEU A 221 13.65 12.36 -11.62
C LEU A 221 12.96 13.02 -12.82
N ASN A 222 13.40 14.21 -13.23
CA ASN A 222 12.84 14.92 -14.38
C ASN A 222 12.96 14.08 -15.68
N ALA A 223 14.09 13.40 -15.90
CA ALA A 223 14.27 12.51 -17.04
C ALA A 223 13.31 11.30 -16.98
N LEU A 224 13.14 10.70 -15.80
CA LEU A 224 12.19 9.60 -15.58
C LEU A 224 10.73 10.05 -15.76
N LEU A 225 10.36 11.25 -15.32
CA LEU A 225 9.02 11.82 -15.54
C LEU A 225 8.71 11.99 -17.02
N ASN A 226 9.70 12.38 -17.83
CA ASN A 226 9.53 12.43 -19.29
C ASN A 226 9.37 11.02 -19.90
N ALA A 227 10.08 10.02 -19.35
CA ALA A 227 9.94 8.63 -19.74
C ALA A 227 8.57 8.03 -19.35
N VAL A 228 7.99 8.48 -18.23
CA VAL A 228 6.60 8.16 -17.84
C VAL A 228 5.61 8.74 -18.84
N LYS A 229 5.70 10.06 -19.13
CA LYS A 229 4.81 10.75 -20.09
C LYS A 229 4.84 10.10 -21.47
N SER A 230 6.03 9.72 -21.94
CA SER A 230 6.23 9.07 -23.23
C SER A 230 5.99 7.56 -23.21
N ARG A 231 5.62 6.99 -22.05
CA ARG A 231 5.36 5.55 -21.83
C ARG A 231 6.52 4.65 -22.24
N GLN A 232 7.75 5.13 -22.05
CA GLN A 232 8.98 4.37 -22.34
C GLN A 232 9.37 3.42 -21.20
N LEU A 233 9.06 3.78 -19.95
CA LEU A 233 9.34 2.91 -18.79
C LEU A 233 8.38 1.72 -18.73
N GLY A 234 8.83 0.57 -18.23
CA GLY A 234 7.98 -0.59 -17.96
C GLY A 234 6.94 -0.33 -16.86
N VAL A 235 5.88 -1.15 -16.83
CA VAL A 235 4.77 -1.00 -15.86
C VAL A 235 5.26 -1.02 -14.42
N LEU A 236 6.10 -2.00 -14.05
CA LEU A 236 6.61 -2.14 -12.68
C LEU A 236 7.56 -1.01 -12.28
N ASP A 237 8.30 -0.43 -13.24
CA ASP A 237 9.16 0.72 -13.00
C ASP A 237 8.37 2.01 -12.77
N ARG A 238 7.29 2.22 -13.53
CA ARG A 238 6.36 3.34 -13.30
C ARG A 238 5.63 3.18 -11.97
N TYR A 239 5.19 1.96 -11.66
CA TYR A 239 4.62 1.61 -10.36
C TYR A 239 5.58 1.94 -9.22
N GLN A 240 6.84 1.48 -9.30
CA GLN A 240 7.82 1.74 -8.26
C GLN A 240 8.08 3.23 -8.09
N LEU A 241 8.20 3.97 -9.19
CA LEU A 241 8.40 5.42 -9.13
C LEU A 241 7.24 6.11 -8.38
N ALA A 242 5.99 5.71 -8.63
CA ALA A 242 4.84 6.23 -7.90
C ALA A 242 4.86 5.86 -6.41
N SER A 243 5.13 4.59 -6.09
CA SER A 243 5.20 4.11 -4.71
C SER A 243 6.32 4.80 -3.92
N ASP A 244 7.52 4.87 -4.49
CA ASP A 244 8.70 5.43 -3.84
C ASP A 244 8.57 6.94 -3.66
N LEU A 245 8.09 7.66 -4.68
CA LEU A 245 7.95 9.10 -4.58
C LEU A 245 6.95 9.51 -3.50
N TYR A 246 5.81 8.80 -3.40
CA TYR A 246 4.86 9.05 -2.32
C TYR A 246 5.42 8.68 -0.94
N ALA A 247 6.16 7.57 -0.84
CA ALA A 247 6.81 7.19 0.41
C ALA A 247 7.84 8.24 0.87
N LEU A 248 8.59 8.83 -0.07
CA LEU A 248 9.53 9.92 0.20
C LEU A 248 8.82 11.21 0.64
N VAL A 249 7.66 11.53 0.06
CA VAL A 249 6.81 12.65 0.50
C VAL A 249 6.32 12.42 1.94
N LYS A 250 5.81 11.22 2.24
CA LYS A 250 5.36 10.84 3.58
C LYS A 250 6.48 10.96 4.62
N ALA A 251 7.69 10.53 4.26
CA ALA A 251 8.90 10.66 5.06
C ALA A 251 9.52 12.07 5.03
N SER A 252 8.87 13.06 4.41
CA SER A 252 9.35 14.45 4.28
C SER A 252 10.77 14.57 3.67
N ARG A 253 11.13 13.63 2.79
CA ARG A 253 12.42 13.59 2.08
C ARG A 253 12.40 14.38 0.78
N VAL A 254 11.21 14.53 0.19
CA VAL A 254 10.93 15.34 -1.00
C VAL A 254 9.60 16.06 -0.79
N PRO A 255 9.37 17.22 -1.43
CA PRO A 255 8.11 17.94 -1.33
C PRO A 255 6.99 17.20 -2.11
N ILE A 256 5.74 17.39 -1.67
CA ILE A 256 4.56 16.75 -2.30
C ILE A 256 4.39 17.14 -3.77
N SER A 257 4.83 18.33 -4.18
CA SER A 257 4.86 18.77 -5.58
C SER A 257 5.54 17.77 -6.51
N HIS A 258 6.58 17.05 -6.08
CA HIS A 258 7.19 16.02 -6.93
C HIS A 258 6.21 14.87 -7.24
N PHE A 259 5.43 14.43 -6.24
CA PHE A 259 4.38 13.43 -6.47
C PHE A 259 3.28 13.99 -7.38
N LEU A 260 2.90 15.25 -7.23
CA LEU A 260 1.89 15.89 -8.08
C LEU A 260 2.38 16.03 -9.53
N GLU A 261 3.67 16.28 -9.76
CA GLU A 261 4.29 16.27 -11.08
C GLU A 261 4.26 14.89 -11.74
N LEU A 262 4.51 13.82 -10.97
CA LEU A 262 4.34 12.45 -11.44
C LEU A 262 2.87 12.13 -11.75
N PHE A 263 1.95 12.48 -10.85
CA PHE A 263 0.53 12.29 -11.07
C PHE A 263 0.08 13.00 -12.37
N ASN A 264 0.56 14.22 -12.57
CA ASN A 264 0.33 15.00 -13.78
C ASN A 264 0.97 14.36 -15.04
N ALA A 265 2.13 13.73 -14.90
CA ALA A 265 2.78 12.97 -15.97
C ALA A 265 1.99 11.71 -16.38
N CYS A 266 1.17 11.17 -15.47
CA CYS A 266 0.35 9.97 -15.67
C CYS A 266 -1.07 10.25 -16.20
N ARG A 267 -1.38 11.48 -16.68
CA ARG A 267 -2.72 11.82 -17.24
C ARG A 267 -3.22 10.82 -18.30
N ASP A 268 -2.31 10.25 -19.10
CA ASP A 268 -2.62 9.28 -20.15
C ASP A 268 -2.26 7.83 -19.77
N GLU A 269 -2.01 7.54 -18.49
CA GLU A 269 -1.73 6.20 -18.00
C GLU A 269 -2.95 5.28 -18.16
N GLN A 270 -2.71 4.04 -18.56
CA GLN A 270 -3.75 3.04 -18.87
C GLN A 270 -3.56 1.74 -18.10
N ASP A 271 -2.47 1.58 -17.35
CA ASP A 271 -2.23 0.39 -16.55
C ASP A 271 -2.87 0.51 -15.17
N TYR A 272 -3.64 -0.51 -14.79
CA TYR A 272 -4.33 -0.59 -13.49
C TYR A 272 -3.37 -0.48 -12.31
N PHE A 273 -2.22 -1.13 -12.35
CA PHE A 273 -1.32 -1.20 -11.21
C PHE A 273 -0.61 0.13 -11.00
N VAL A 274 -0.20 0.81 -12.08
CA VAL A 274 0.38 2.16 -11.94
C VAL A 274 -0.65 3.11 -11.31
N TRP A 275 -1.91 3.02 -11.77
CA TRP A 275 -3.01 3.77 -11.16
C TRP A 275 -3.31 3.36 -9.71
N SER A 276 -3.15 2.09 -9.31
CA SER A 276 -3.38 1.67 -7.92
C SER A 276 -2.38 2.31 -6.96
N ALA A 277 -1.10 2.40 -7.34
CA ALA A 277 -0.08 3.12 -6.56
C ALA A 277 -0.41 4.61 -6.42
N ILE A 278 -0.81 5.26 -7.52
CA ILE A 278 -1.19 6.67 -7.55
C ILE A 278 -2.46 6.92 -6.71
N ASP A 279 -3.48 6.07 -6.87
CA ASP A 279 -4.75 6.19 -6.15
C ASP A 279 -4.57 6.02 -4.64
N SER A 280 -3.71 5.07 -4.22
CA SER A 280 -3.38 4.90 -2.81
C SER A 280 -2.75 6.16 -2.21
N ALA A 281 -1.86 6.82 -2.95
CA ALA A 281 -1.23 8.06 -2.51
C ALA A 281 -2.25 9.21 -2.42
N ILE A 282 -3.10 9.37 -3.44
CA ILE A 282 -4.20 10.34 -3.46
C ILE A 282 -5.14 10.14 -2.28
N GLY A 283 -5.57 8.90 -2.05
CA GLY A 283 -6.48 8.55 -0.95
C GLY A 283 -5.87 8.89 0.41
N SER A 284 -4.58 8.62 0.59
CA SER A 284 -3.88 8.93 1.83
C SER A 284 -3.71 10.44 2.05
N VAL A 285 -3.41 11.22 1.01
CA VAL A 285 -3.39 12.71 1.08
C VAL A 285 -4.77 13.27 1.40
N ALA A 286 -5.81 12.84 0.67
CA ALA A 286 -7.18 13.28 0.91
C ALA A 286 -7.64 12.94 2.33
N HIS A 287 -7.32 11.73 2.81
CA HIS A 287 -7.60 11.31 4.17
C HIS A 287 -6.98 12.26 5.19
N SER A 288 -5.68 12.52 5.09
CA SER A 288 -5.00 13.45 6.00
C SER A 288 -5.58 14.87 5.95
N LEU A 289 -5.88 15.40 4.76
CA LEU A 289 -6.46 16.74 4.60
C LEU A 289 -7.83 16.91 5.27
N LYS A 290 -8.63 15.84 5.40
CA LYS A 290 -9.89 15.90 6.16
C LYS A 290 -9.68 16.28 7.63
N HIS A 291 -8.51 15.96 8.20
CA HIS A 291 -8.15 16.27 9.59
C HIS A 291 -7.46 17.64 9.75
N LEU A 292 -7.20 18.38 8.66
CA LEU A 292 -6.60 19.70 8.73
C LEU A 292 -7.63 20.73 9.18
N GLU A 293 -7.31 21.45 10.26
CA GLU A 293 -8.08 22.62 10.71
C GLU A 293 -8.12 23.66 9.59
N ASP A 294 -9.33 24.15 9.26
CA ASP A 294 -9.59 25.04 8.12
C ASP A 294 -9.14 24.50 6.74
N GLY A 295 -8.80 23.21 6.65
CA GLY A 295 -8.30 22.57 5.44
C GLY A 295 -9.36 22.31 4.36
N ARG A 296 -10.63 22.67 4.60
CA ARG A 296 -11.73 22.33 3.69
C ARG A 296 -11.53 22.90 2.29
N GLN A 297 -11.11 24.15 2.18
CA GLN A 297 -10.86 24.78 0.87
C GLN A 297 -9.67 24.14 0.13
N LEU A 298 -8.64 23.72 0.87
CA LEU A 298 -7.49 23.03 0.28
C LEU A 298 -7.89 21.62 -0.18
N LEU A 299 -8.68 20.91 0.63
CA LEU A 299 -9.25 19.60 0.27
C LEU A 299 -10.13 19.72 -0.99
N ASP A 300 -11.06 20.68 -1.04
CA ASP A 300 -11.93 20.86 -2.21
C ASP A 300 -11.10 21.17 -3.49
N ARG A 301 -10.04 22.00 -3.38
CA ARG A 301 -9.11 22.25 -4.50
C ARG A 301 -8.35 20.99 -4.93
N PHE A 302 -7.91 20.17 -3.97
CA PHE A 302 -7.23 18.91 -4.24
C PHE A 302 -8.16 17.88 -4.90
N GLU A 303 -9.37 17.71 -4.37
CA GLU A 303 -10.41 16.84 -4.93
C GLU A 303 -10.73 17.24 -6.37
N HIS A 304 -10.89 18.54 -6.65
CA HIS A 304 -11.13 19.07 -8.00
C HIS A 304 -9.98 18.78 -8.97
N PHE A 305 -8.74 19.02 -8.56
CA PHE A 305 -7.56 18.71 -9.37
C PHE A 305 -7.47 17.23 -9.74
N VAL A 306 -7.71 16.35 -8.78
CA VAL A 306 -7.69 14.90 -9.03
C VAL A 306 -8.82 14.51 -9.99
N CYS A 307 -10.04 15.03 -9.78
CA CYS A 307 -11.16 14.76 -10.68
C CYS A 307 -10.84 15.20 -12.12
N SER A 308 -10.22 16.36 -12.34
CA SER A 308 -9.90 16.84 -13.70
C SER A 308 -8.91 15.94 -14.45
N VAL A 309 -8.04 15.23 -13.73
CA VAL A 309 -7.09 14.27 -14.31
C VAL A 309 -7.72 12.88 -14.50
N VAL A 310 -8.56 12.44 -13.56
CA VAL A 310 -9.15 11.09 -13.57
C VAL A 310 -10.36 10.96 -14.50
N GLU A 311 -11.19 12.00 -14.58
CA GLU A 311 -12.45 11.99 -15.32
C GLU A 311 -12.29 11.65 -16.82
N PRO A 312 -11.32 12.20 -17.57
CA PRO A 312 -11.15 11.88 -18.99
C PRO A 312 -10.90 10.38 -19.22
N VAL A 313 -10.06 9.76 -18.37
CA VAL A 313 -9.73 8.33 -18.48
C VAL A 313 -10.93 7.47 -18.08
N ALA A 314 -11.61 7.79 -16.98
CA ALA A 314 -12.80 7.08 -16.54
C ALA A 314 -13.94 7.16 -17.57
N THR A 315 -14.14 8.33 -18.18
CA THR A 315 -15.16 8.55 -19.22
C THR A 315 -14.90 7.70 -20.45
N LYS A 316 -13.64 7.59 -20.88
CA LYS A 316 -13.24 6.73 -22.00
C LYS A 316 -13.50 5.25 -21.72
N LEU A 317 -13.30 4.80 -20.48
CA LEU A 317 -13.55 3.42 -20.06
C LEU A 317 -15.03 3.08 -19.92
N GLY A 318 -15.88 4.07 -19.67
CA GLY A 318 -17.32 3.91 -19.49
C GLY A 318 -17.69 3.11 -18.25
N TRP A 319 -18.95 2.67 -18.15
CA TRP A 319 -19.47 1.88 -17.03
C TRP A 319 -19.70 0.40 -17.37
N GLU A 320 -19.62 0.04 -18.64
CA GLU A 320 -19.90 -1.30 -19.13
C GLU A 320 -18.61 -1.93 -19.67
N PRO A 321 -18.39 -3.24 -19.45
CA PRO A 321 -17.29 -3.96 -20.07
C PRO A 321 -17.52 -4.07 -21.59
N THR A 322 -16.42 -4.06 -22.33
CA THR A 322 -16.43 -4.35 -23.78
C THR A 322 -16.17 -5.84 -24.05
N GLU A 323 -16.59 -6.34 -25.21
CA GLU A 323 -16.36 -7.74 -25.58
C GLU A 323 -14.85 -8.04 -25.70
N GLY A 324 -14.38 -9.08 -25.01
CA GLY A 324 -12.96 -9.45 -24.99
C GLY A 324 -12.06 -8.53 -24.15
N GLU A 325 -12.65 -7.70 -23.29
CA GLU A 325 -11.90 -6.77 -22.43
C GLU A 325 -10.93 -7.48 -21.47
N ASP A 326 -9.69 -6.99 -21.40
CA ASP A 326 -8.70 -7.45 -20.43
C ASP A 326 -9.18 -7.15 -19.00
N ILE A 327 -9.04 -8.13 -18.09
CA ILE A 327 -9.54 -8.05 -16.72
C ILE A 327 -9.02 -6.82 -15.95
N HIS A 328 -7.82 -6.32 -16.27
CA HIS A 328 -7.24 -5.16 -15.62
C HIS A 328 -7.85 -3.84 -16.12
N VAL A 329 -8.44 -3.82 -17.32
CA VAL A 329 -9.24 -2.68 -17.79
C VAL A 329 -10.52 -2.55 -16.96
N GLY A 330 -11.18 -3.68 -16.66
CA GLY A 330 -12.30 -3.77 -15.71
C GLY A 330 -11.97 -3.19 -14.33
N ARG A 331 -10.82 -3.60 -13.78
CA ARG A 331 -10.31 -3.11 -12.49
C ARG A 331 -9.92 -1.64 -12.53
N LEU A 332 -9.29 -1.16 -13.61
CA LEU A 332 -8.95 0.26 -13.77
C LEU A 332 -10.22 1.11 -13.80
N ARG A 333 -11.23 0.70 -14.57
CA ARG A 333 -12.53 1.37 -14.60
C ARG A 333 -13.11 1.51 -13.19
N ALA A 334 -13.15 0.41 -12.43
CA ALA A 334 -13.67 0.42 -11.08
C ALA A 334 -12.86 1.32 -10.13
N LEU A 335 -11.53 1.30 -10.23
CA LEU A 335 -10.63 2.12 -9.43
C LEU A 335 -10.90 3.62 -9.66
N LEU A 336 -10.90 4.06 -10.92
CA LEU A 336 -11.08 5.47 -11.28
C LEU A 336 -12.48 5.98 -10.95
N LEU A 337 -13.53 5.21 -11.28
CA LEU A 337 -14.90 5.56 -10.92
C LEU A 337 -15.10 5.61 -9.41
N ASN A 338 -14.44 4.73 -8.65
CA ASN A 338 -14.47 4.78 -7.19
C ASN A 338 -13.83 6.05 -6.66
N ARG A 339 -12.67 6.48 -7.18
CA ARG A 339 -12.02 7.74 -6.78
C ARG A 339 -12.94 8.94 -7.03
N LEU A 340 -13.52 9.03 -8.23
CA LEU A 340 -14.48 10.09 -8.58
C LEU A 340 -15.70 10.07 -7.64
N SER A 341 -16.22 8.88 -7.32
CA SER A 341 -17.35 8.74 -6.39
C SER A 341 -16.98 9.17 -4.96
N GLN A 342 -15.79 8.83 -4.47
CA GLN A 342 -15.32 9.24 -3.14
C GLN A 342 -15.16 10.76 -3.05
N PHE A 343 -14.77 11.41 -4.15
CA PHE A 343 -14.68 12.87 -4.26
C PHE A 343 -16.00 13.52 -4.69
N ARG A 344 -17.11 12.78 -4.60
CA ARG A 344 -18.48 13.28 -4.84
C ARG A 344 -18.68 13.91 -6.22
N HIS A 345 -17.97 13.41 -7.23
CA HIS A 345 -18.15 13.83 -8.61
C HIS A 345 -19.62 13.61 -9.04
N PRO A 346 -20.42 14.67 -9.29
CA PRO A 346 -21.88 14.54 -9.38
C PRO A 346 -22.37 13.56 -10.46
N PRO A 347 -21.83 13.56 -11.70
CA PRO A 347 -22.21 12.59 -12.72
C PRO A 347 -21.95 11.14 -12.30
N THR A 348 -20.83 10.89 -11.62
CA THR A 348 -20.45 9.55 -11.17
C THR A 348 -21.39 9.06 -10.06
N VAL A 349 -21.67 9.90 -9.07
CA VAL A 349 -22.59 9.57 -7.98
C VAL A 349 -24.00 9.31 -8.51
N GLN A 350 -24.51 10.17 -9.39
CA GLN A 350 -25.83 10.00 -9.99
C GLN A 350 -25.95 8.68 -10.76
N MET A 351 -24.92 8.33 -11.54
CA MET A 351 -24.89 7.06 -12.26
C MET A 351 -24.82 5.85 -11.32
N ALA A 352 -24.02 5.92 -10.25
CA ALA A 352 -23.95 4.87 -9.24
C ALA A 352 -25.33 4.62 -8.59
N LEU A 353 -26.01 5.69 -8.15
CA LEU A 353 -27.35 5.59 -7.56
C LEU A 353 -28.38 5.03 -8.55
N SER A 354 -28.33 5.47 -9.81
CA SER A 354 -29.19 4.94 -10.88
C SER A 354 -29.02 3.43 -11.06
N LYS A 355 -27.77 2.95 -11.09
CA LYS A 355 -27.46 1.52 -11.20
C LYS A 355 -27.91 0.72 -9.98
N PHE A 356 -27.73 1.26 -8.77
CA PHE A 356 -28.22 0.62 -7.55
C PHE A 356 -29.76 0.51 -7.55
N ASN A 357 -30.46 1.56 -7.94
CA ASN A 357 -31.92 1.53 -8.03
C ASN A 357 -32.38 0.52 -9.08
N ALA A 358 -31.70 0.42 -10.24
CA ALA A 358 -32.00 -0.60 -11.24
C ALA A 358 -31.79 -2.03 -10.70
N LEU A 359 -30.77 -2.26 -9.87
CA LEU A 359 -30.56 -3.55 -9.20
C LEU A 359 -31.72 -3.88 -8.25
N VAL A 360 -32.07 -2.96 -7.34
CA VAL A 360 -33.07 -3.23 -6.29
C VAL A 360 -34.49 -3.27 -6.83
N GLU A 361 -34.84 -2.43 -7.80
CA GLU A 361 -36.22 -2.31 -8.31
C GLU A 361 -36.51 -3.23 -9.49
N LYS A 362 -35.49 -3.53 -10.32
CA LYS A 362 -35.66 -4.28 -11.58
C LYS A 362 -34.82 -5.55 -11.66
N GLY A 363 -33.97 -5.82 -10.68
CA GLY A 363 -33.07 -6.98 -10.71
C GLY A 363 -31.97 -6.86 -11.77
N VAL A 364 -31.66 -5.65 -12.25
CA VAL A 364 -30.59 -5.46 -13.25
C VAL A 364 -29.25 -5.66 -12.57
N GLU A 365 -28.51 -6.68 -13.00
CA GLU A 365 -27.22 -7.00 -12.42
C GLU A 365 -26.20 -5.87 -12.59
N VAL A 366 -25.38 -5.70 -11.55
CA VAL A 366 -24.28 -4.75 -11.54
C VAL A 366 -22.99 -5.49 -11.90
N VAL A 367 -22.18 -4.89 -12.78
CA VAL A 367 -20.84 -5.36 -13.10
C VAL A 367 -20.06 -5.63 -11.79
N PRO A 368 -19.53 -6.85 -11.56
CA PRO A 368 -18.98 -7.24 -10.27
C PRO A 368 -17.92 -6.27 -9.71
N ASP A 369 -17.01 -5.79 -10.56
CA ASP A 369 -15.95 -4.85 -10.17
C ASP A 369 -16.51 -3.49 -9.69
N LEU A 370 -17.69 -3.09 -10.16
CA LEU A 370 -18.34 -1.83 -9.79
C LEU A 370 -19.23 -1.94 -8.54
N ARG A 371 -19.53 -3.15 -8.07
CA ARG A 371 -20.45 -3.37 -6.94
C ARG A 371 -20.04 -2.59 -5.70
N GLY A 372 -18.77 -2.70 -5.31
CA GLY A 372 -18.25 -2.04 -4.12
C GLY A 372 -18.38 -0.53 -4.18
N LEU A 373 -18.06 0.09 -5.32
CA LEU A 373 -18.16 1.55 -5.48
C LEU A 373 -19.63 2.01 -5.47
N ILE A 374 -20.51 1.27 -6.15
CA ILE A 374 -21.93 1.60 -6.24
C ILE A 374 -22.58 1.54 -4.86
N PHE A 375 -22.31 0.47 -4.10
CA PHE A 375 -22.92 0.30 -2.78
C PHE A 375 -22.38 1.36 -1.81
N ARG A 376 -21.07 1.65 -1.84
CA ARG A 376 -20.50 2.74 -1.02
C ARG A 376 -21.11 4.11 -1.36
N ALA A 377 -21.32 4.42 -2.64
CA ALA A 377 -21.98 5.66 -3.04
C ALA A 377 -23.39 5.79 -2.45
N VAL A 378 -24.13 4.69 -2.42
CA VAL A 378 -25.48 4.59 -1.83
C VAL A 378 -25.44 4.78 -0.31
N GLY A 379 -24.52 4.12 0.38
CA GLY A 379 -24.35 4.27 1.83
C GLY A 379 -23.98 5.70 2.26
N ALA A 380 -23.22 6.41 1.43
CA ALA A 380 -22.80 7.79 1.67
C ALA A 380 -23.93 8.84 1.47
N THR A 381 -25.11 8.45 0.95
CA THR A 381 -26.24 9.38 0.74
C THR A 381 -26.93 9.83 2.02
N ASN A 382 -26.78 9.07 3.11
CA ASN A 382 -27.50 9.27 4.38
C ASN A 382 -29.03 9.22 4.22
N GLU A 383 -29.54 8.46 3.25
CA GLU A 383 -30.98 8.28 3.05
C GLU A 383 -31.47 6.99 3.72
N PRO A 384 -32.50 7.03 4.61
CA PRO A 384 -33.03 5.84 5.28
C PRO A 384 -33.48 4.74 4.32
N LYS A 385 -34.06 5.11 3.16
CA LYS A 385 -34.47 4.15 2.11
C LYS A 385 -33.27 3.34 1.60
N ASN A 386 -32.15 4.01 1.38
CA ASN A 386 -30.93 3.40 0.84
C ASN A 386 -30.25 2.49 1.86
N ILE A 387 -30.19 2.93 3.12
CA ILE A 387 -29.70 2.09 4.23
C ILE A 387 -30.57 0.84 4.41
N ALA A 388 -31.90 0.98 4.35
CA ALA A 388 -32.82 -0.16 4.42
C ALA A 388 -32.63 -1.13 3.24
N ALA A 389 -32.42 -0.62 2.03
CA ALA A 389 -32.15 -1.45 0.85
C ALA A 389 -30.83 -2.23 0.98
N LEU A 390 -29.78 -1.60 1.51
CA LEU A 390 -28.49 -2.27 1.79
C LEU A 390 -28.64 -3.37 2.86
N LYS A 391 -29.39 -3.10 3.95
CA LYS A 391 -29.70 -4.11 4.98
C LYS A 391 -30.49 -5.29 4.38
N HIS A 392 -31.50 -5.00 3.57
CA HIS A 392 -32.29 -6.04 2.89
C HIS A 392 -31.43 -6.90 1.96
N LEU A 393 -30.56 -6.30 1.15
CA LEU A 393 -29.62 -7.05 0.29
C LEU A 393 -28.65 -7.91 1.11
N LEU A 394 -28.14 -7.39 2.24
CA LEU A 394 -27.30 -8.15 3.16
C LEU A 394 -28.03 -9.37 3.73
N GLU A 395 -29.29 -9.24 4.15
CA GLU A 395 -30.07 -10.33 4.75
C GLU A 395 -30.59 -11.36 3.74
N THR A 396 -30.70 -11.00 2.45
CA THR A 396 -31.31 -11.86 1.42
C THR A 396 -30.31 -12.42 0.40
N SER A 397 -29.10 -11.88 0.35
CA SER A 397 -28.04 -12.37 -0.53
C SER A 397 -27.54 -13.74 -0.06
N ASN A 398 -27.19 -14.60 -1.02
CA ASN A 398 -26.49 -15.86 -0.79
C ASN A 398 -25.03 -15.81 -1.27
N TYR A 399 -24.50 -14.60 -1.49
CA TYR A 399 -23.15 -14.38 -2.01
C TYR A 399 -22.37 -13.46 -1.08
N SER A 400 -21.32 -14.01 -0.45
CA SER A 400 -20.52 -13.31 0.57
C SER A 400 -19.89 -12.00 0.10
N GLN A 401 -19.55 -11.90 -1.19
CA GLN A 401 -19.01 -10.65 -1.76
C GLN A 401 -20.06 -9.53 -1.85
N VAL A 402 -21.34 -9.88 -2.01
CA VAL A 402 -22.44 -8.90 -1.95
C VAL A 402 -22.67 -8.48 -0.50
N GLU A 403 -22.70 -9.44 0.42
CA GLU A 403 -22.82 -9.19 1.87
C GLU A 403 -21.73 -8.23 2.35
N LEU A 404 -20.46 -8.51 2.04
CA LEU A 404 -19.33 -7.66 2.42
C LEU A 404 -19.43 -6.26 1.80
N ALA A 405 -19.83 -6.15 0.53
CA ALA A 405 -20.04 -4.86 -0.11
C ALA A 405 -21.15 -4.03 0.60
N CYS A 406 -22.23 -4.68 1.03
CA CYS A 406 -23.29 -4.04 1.81
C CYS A 406 -22.77 -3.58 3.18
N ILE A 407 -22.01 -4.44 3.87
CA ILE A 407 -21.43 -4.12 5.19
C ILE A 407 -20.53 -2.89 5.11
N ILE A 408 -19.56 -2.87 4.18
CA ILE A 408 -18.66 -1.72 4.00
C ILE A 408 -19.44 -0.45 3.61
N ALA A 409 -20.47 -0.60 2.77
CA ALA A 409 -21.33 0.50 2.36
C ALA A 409 -22.13 1.10 3.53
N LEU A 410 -22.66 0.28 4.43
CA LEU A 410 -23.37 0.76 5.63
C LEU A 410 -22.46 1.63 6.49
N GLY A 411 -21.17 1.29 6.60
CA GLY A 411 -20.17 2.12 7.29
C GLY A 411 -19.87 3.47 6.61
N GLN A 412 -20.31 3.72 5.37
CA GLN A 412 -20.12 5.01 4.69
C GLN A 412 -21.10 6.10 5.15
N CYS A 413 -22.14 5.74 5.92
CA CYS A 413 -23.12 6.69 6.41
C CYS A 413 -22.45 7.71 7.35
N SER A 414 -22.63 9.00 7.06
CA SER A 414 -22.08 10.12 7.82
C SER A 414 -23.09 10.80 8.75
N ASP A 415 -24.36 10.36 8.73
CA ASP A 415 -25.35 10.76 9.75
C ASP A 415 -25.13 9.92 11.01
N LEU A 416 -24.76 10.56 12.12
CA LEU A 416 -24.35 9.86 13.34
C LEU A 416 -25.47 9.05 13.99
N LYS A 417 -26.74 9.46 13.84
CA LYS A 417 -27.87 8.71 14.40
C LYS A 417 -28.14 7.45 13.60
N MET A 418 -28.14 7.56 12.27
CA MET A 418 -28.25 6.38 11.40
C MET A 418 -27.05 5.45 11.58
N LEU A 419 -25.85 6.00 11.76
CA LEU A 419 -24.65 5.19 12.00
C LEU A 419 -24.73 4.43 13.32
N GLU A 420 -25.27 5.04 14.38
CA GLU A 420 -25.58 4.36 15.64
C GLU A 420 -26.54 3.19 15.44
N GLU A 421 -27.65 3.39 14.71
CA GLU A 421 -28.60 2.32 14.38
C GLU A 421 -27.99 1.21 13.49
N ILE A 422 -27.02 1.55 12.64
CA ILE A 422 -26.29 0.59 11.80
C ILE A 422 -25.38 -0.29 12.65
N PHE A 423 -24.63 0.31 13.58
CA PHE A 423 -23.74 -0.43 14.48
C PHE A 423 -24.51 -1.27 15.50
N ASP A 424 -25.64 -0.79 16.01
CA ASP A 424 -26.54 -1.59 16.83
C ASP A 424 -27.06 -2.81 16.06
N TYR A 425 -27.60 -2.59 14.84
CA TYR A 425 -28.03 -3.66 13.95
C TYR A 425 -26.92 -4.69 13.69
N GLY A 426 -25.73 -4.24 13.29
CA GLY A 426 -24.64 -5.11 12.86
C GLY A 426 -23.97 -5.84 14.02
N ALA A 427 -23.46 -5.09 15.00
CA ALA A 427 -22.59 -5.58 16.05
C ALA A 427 -23.36 -6.10 17.28
N VAL A 428 -24.37 -5.35 17.74
CA VAL A 428 -25.07 -5.61 19.01
C VAL A 428 -26.17 -6.65 18.82
N GLN A 429 -27.03 -6.48 17.82
CA GLN A 429 -28.07 -7.45 17.47
C GLN A 429 -27.51 -8.68 16.75
N GLY A 430 -26.25 -8.64 16.30
CA GLY A 430 -25.57 -9.77 15.66
C GLY A 430 -26.06 -10.10 14.25
N LYS A 431 -26.54 -9.09 13.51
CA LYS A 431 -26.98 -9.27 12.11
C LYS A 431 -25.82 -9.38 11.12
N ILE A 432 -24.62 -8.98 11.53
CA ILE A 432 -23.38 -9.21 10.79
C ILE A 432 -22.60 -10.31 11.51
N ARG A 433 -22.08 -11.28 10.74
CA ARG A 433 -21.22 -12.34 11.28
C ARG A 433 -19.97 -11.72 11.90
N ASP A 434 -19.51 -12.27 13.02
CA ASP A 434 -18.37 -11.71 13.76
C ASP A 434 -17.11 -11.56 12.88
N GLN A 435 -16.85 -12.51 11.97
CA GLN A 435 -15.72 -12.44 11.03
C GLN A 435 -15.80 -11.31 9.98
N ASP A 436 -16.99 -10.75 9.74
CA ASP A 436 -17.21 -9.70 8.74
C ASP A 436 -17.40 -8.32 9.38
N LEU A 437 -17.40 -8.24 10.71
CA LEU A 437 -17.74 -7.02 11.44
C LEU A 437 -16.72 -5.89 11.21
N ASP A 438 -15.45 -6.23 10.96
CA ASP A 438 -14.41 -5.26 10.55
C ASP A 438 -14.81 -4.49 9.28
N GLY A 439 -15.67 -5.05 8.42
CA GLY A 439 -16.22 -4.34 7.27
C GLY A 439 -16.97 -3.05 7.65
N LEU A 440 -17.68 -3.03 8.79
CA LEU A 440 -18.34 -1.81 9.28
C LEU A 440 -17.31 -0.76 9.72
N PHE A 441 -16.32 -1.19 10.51
CA PHE A 441 -15.28 -0.30 11.04
C PHE A 441 -14.41 0.29 9.91
N SER A 442 -13.92 -0.54 9.00
CA SER A 442 -13.18 -0.09 7.82
C SER A 442 -14.02 0.84 6.93
N GLY A 443 -15.33 0.56 6.79
CA GLY A 443 -16.27 1.46 6.13
C GLY A 443 -16.26 2.87 6.73
N THR A 444 -16.36 2.98 8.05
CA THR A 444 -16.35 4.30 8.72
C THR A 444 -15.02 5.06 8.58
N GLN A 445 -13.90 4.34 8.53
CA GLN A 445 -12.59 4.94 8.28
C GLN A 445 -12.51 5.57 6.89
N MET A 446 -13.15 4.96 5.89
CA MET A 446 -13.19 5.44 4.51
C MET A 446 -14.26 6.52 4.27
N ALA A 447 -15.12 6.79 5.25
CA ALA A 447 -16.26 7.69 5.09
C ALA A 447 -15.83 9.14 4.78
N PRO A 448 -16.71 9.96 4.18
CA PRO A 448 -16.37 11.33 3.80
C PRO A 448 -16.00 12.24 4.98
N MET A 449 -16.60 12.00 6.16
CA MET A 449 -16.51 12.89 7.31
C MET A 449 -15.69 12.29 8.45
N VAL A 450 -14.79 13.10 9.03
CA VAL A 450 -13.94 12.71 10.18
C VAL A 450 -14.77 12.28 11.40
N CYS A 451 -15.98 12.81 11.57
CA CYS A 451 -16.87 12.41 12.67
C CYS A 451 -17.22 10.92 12.65
N CYS A 452 -17.23 10.25 11.49
CA CYS A 452 -17.49 8.80 11.39
C CYS A 452 -16.37 8.01 12.06
N GLN A 453 -15.13 8.46 11.91
CA GLN A 453 -13.98 7.82 12.55
C GLN A 453 -14.02 7.99 14.07
N HIS A 454 -14.36 9.19 14.55
CA HIS A 454 -14.57 9.41 15.99
C HIS A 454 -15.70 8.54 16.54
N PHE A 455 -16.83 8.45 15.83
CA PHE A 455 -17.92 7.56 16.21
C PHE A 455 -17.45 6.11 16.32
N ALA A 456 -16.72 5.60 15.34
CA ALA A 456 -16.26 4.22 15.34
C ALA A 456 -15.27 3.93 16.48
N TRP A 457 -14.40 4.90 16.79
CA TRP A 457 -13.51 4.84 17.95
C TRP A 457 -14.29 4.85 19.27
N ASP A 458 -15.27 5.72 19.42
CA ASP A 458 -16.13 5.76 20.62
C ASP A 458 -16.94 4.48 20.77
N PHE A 459 -17.47 3.94 19.67
CA PHE A 459 -18.15 2.64 19.67
C PHE A 459 -17.20 1.53 20.13
N PHE A 460 -15.98 1.47 19.60
CA PHE A 460 -14.97 0.49 20.03
C PHE A 460 -14.70 0.60 21.52
N LYS A 461 -14.39 1.82 22.02
CA LYS A 461 -14.12 2.07 23.45
C LYS A 461 -15.27 1.58 24.34
N ASN A 462 -16.51 1.91 23.97
CA ASN A 462 -17.70 1.59 24.75
C ASN A 462 -18.09 0.10 24.68
N ASN A 463 -17.61 -0.63 23.68
CA ASN A 463 -18.02 -2.01 23.41
C ASN A 463 -16.86 -3.02 23.46
N VAL A 464 -15.72 -2.68 24.08
CA VAL A 464 -14.61 -3.63 24.29
C VAL A 464 -15.09 -4.97 24.90
N PRO A 465 -15.94 -5.01 25.95
CA PRO A 465 -16.41 -6.28 26.50
C PRO A 465 -17.21 -7.13 25.50
N LEU A 466 -18.00 -6.49 24.63
CA LEU A 466 -18.75 -7.18 23.57
C LEU A 466 -17.80 -7.77 22.53
N LEU A 467 -16.82 -7.00 22.08
CA LEU A 467 -15.83 -7.44 21.10
C LEU A 467 -14.96 -8.58 21.64
N LEU A 468 -14.54 -8.51 22.90
CA LEU A 468 -13.81 -9.60 23.56
C LEU A 468 -14.67 -10.84 23.74
N LYS A 469 -15.97 -10.69 24.02
CA LYS A 469 -16.89 -11.84 24.08
C LYS A 469 -17.03 -12.54 22.72
N LYS A 470 -17.03 -11.77 21.62
CA LYS A 470 -17.12 -12.31 20.25
C LYS A 470 -15.83 -13.01 19.83
N TYR A 471 -14.67 -12.40 20.11
CA TYR A 471 -13.38 -12.86 19.58
C TYR A 471 -12.53 -13.67 20.57
N GLY A 472 -12.91 -13.70 21.84
CA GLY A 472 -12.27 -14.49 22.90
C GLY A 472 -11.00 -13.89 23.51
N SER A 473 -10.23 -13.12 22.75
CA SER A 473 -8.95 -12.54 23.21
C SER A 473 -8.59 -11.26 22.45
N VAL A 474 -7.78 -10.40 23.09
CA VAL A 474 -7.14 -9.24 22.45
C VAL A 474 -6.16 -9.63 21.35
N ASN A 475 -5.61 -10.85 21.40
CA ASN A 475 -4.69 -11.37 20.38
C ASN A 475 -5.40 -11.84 19.10
N ASN A 476 -6.74 -11.89 19.11
CA ASN A 476 -7.49 -12.37 17.96
C ASN A 476 -7.35 -11.37 16.79
N THR A 477 -7.04 -11.87 15.60
CA THR A 477 -6.86 -11.06 14.39
C THR A 477 -8.03 -10.12 14.10
N MET A 478 -9.28 -10.54 14.33
CA MET A 478 -10.46 -9.68 14.08
C MET A 478 -10.59 -8.57 15.13
N PHE A 479 -10.21 -8.83 16.38
CA PHE A 479 -10.14 -7.78 17.40
C PHE A 479 -9.09 -6.72 17.03
N LEU A 480 -7.89 -7.17 16.63
CA LEU A 480 -6.81 -6.31 16.19
C LEU A 480 -7.20 -5.48 14.95
N HIS A 481 -7.91 -6.07 13.99
CA HIS A 481 -8.42 -5.34 12.82
C HIS A 481 -9.43 -4.25 13.22
N CYS A 482 -10.42 -4.56 14.07
CA CYS A 482 -11.37 -3.54 14.56
C CYS A 482 -10.66 -2.41 15.32
N MET A 483 -9.67 -2.74 16.14
CA MET A 483 -8.82 -1.77 16.84
C MET A 483 -8.05 -0.89 15.84
N GLN A 484 -7.41 -1.49 14.84
CA GLN A 484 -6.62 -0.78 13.84
C GLN A 484 -7.49 0.11 12.95
N SER A 485 -8.62 -0.38 12.46
CA SER A 485 -9.57 0.34 11.59
C SER A 485 -10.12 1.61 12.28
N THR A 486 -10.31 1.58 13.61
CA THR A 486 -10.85 2.72 14.37
C THR A 486 -9.79 3.74 14.77
N ALA A 487 -8.64 3.28 15.26
CA ALA A 487 -7.62 4.17 15.83
C ALA A 487 -6.61 4.69 14.79
N SER A 488 -6.19 3.86 13.83
CA SER A 488 -5.07 4.21 12.95
C SER A 488 -5.34 5.38 12.01
N GLY A 489 -6.60 5.73 11.75
CA GLY A 489 -7.00 6.81 10.84
C GLY A 489 -6.69 8.22 11.34
N PHE A 490 -6.46 8.41 12.65
CA PHE A 490 -6.29 9.75 13.20
C PHE A 490 -4.98 10.40 12.74
N CYS A 491 -4.94 11.74 12.75
CA CYS A 491 -3.81 12.53 12.23
C CYS A 491 -3.33 13.60 13.23
N SER A 492 -3.45 13.37 14.53
CA SER A 492 -3.00 14.31 15.56
C SER A 492 -2.36 13.61 16.76
N SER A 493 -1.32 14.23 17.33
CA SER A 493 -0.66 13.74 18.53
C SER A 493 -1.63 13.65 19.72
N ALA A 494 -2.60 14.55 19.83
CA ALA A 494 -3.63 14.48 20.87
C ALA A 494 -4.45 13.17 20.82
N MET A 495 -4.81 12.72 19.62
CA MET A 495 -5.48 11.41 19.47
C MET A 495 -4.54 10.25 19.74
N ALA A 496 -3.25 10.38 19.43
CA ALA A 496 -2.27 9.36 19.78
C ALA A 496 -2.14 9.19 21.31
N ASP A 497 -2.15 10.30 22.04
CA ASP A 497 -2.14 10.30 23.51
C ASP A 497 -3.45 9.74 24.08
N GLU A 498 -4.61 10.07 23.49
CA GLU A 498 -5.91 9.50 23.88
C GLU A 498 -5.96 7.98 23.71
N VAL A 499 -5.53 7.47 22.54
CA VAL A 499 -5.49 6.04 22.26
C VAL A 499 -4.60 5.33 23.29
N THR A 500 -3.41 5.86 23.55
CA THR A 500 -2.49 5.30 24.55
C THR A 500 -3.14 5.26 25.94
N ALA A 501 -3.67 6.40 26.40
CA ALA A 501 -4.30 6.50 27.70
C ALA A 501 -5.54 5.60 27.85
N PHE A 502 -6.30 5.39 26.78
CA PHE A 502 -7.44 4.48 26.79
C PHE A 502 -7.00 3.05 27.08
N PHE A 503 -5.99 2.54 26.37
CA PHE A 503 -5.54 1.16 26.58
C PHE A 503 -4.88 0.99 27.96
N GLU A 504 -3.99 1.90 28.36
CA GLU A 504 -3.33 1.87 29.68
C GLU A 504 -4.33 1.86 30.84
N LYS A 505 -5.47 2.56 30.69
CA LYS A 505 -6.50 2.66 31.73
C LYS A 505 -7.43 1.46 31.80
N ASN A 506 -7.75 0.84 30.66
CA ASN A 506 -8.87 -0.12 30.56
C ASN A 506 -8.43 -1.59 30.38
N PHE A 507 -7.14 -1.85 30.16
CA PHE A 507 -6.62 -3.21 29.97
C PHE A 507 -5.60 -3.56 31.06
N ASP A 508 -5.56 -4.83 31.44
CA ASP A 508 -4.60 -5.35 32.41
C ASP A 508 -3.18 -5.47 31.81
N GLU A 509 -2.19 -5.67 32.67
CA GLU A 509 -0.77 -5.75 32.27
C GLU A 509 -0.49 -6.87 31.25
N HIS A 510 -1.20 -8.01 31.33
CA HIS A 510 -1.01 -9.11 30.39
C HIS A 510 -1.54 -8.75 29.01
N SER A 511 -2.76 -8.20 28.94
CA SER A 511 -3.35 -7.69 27.71
C SER A 511 -2.51 -6.58 27.07
N LEU A 512 -1.95 -5.67 27.87
CA LEU A 512 -1.08 -4.59 27.39
C LEU A 512 0.23 -5.10 26.79
N LYS A 513 0.82 -6.17 27.35
CA LYS A 513 2.02 -6.80 26.78
C LYS A 513 1.75 -7.36 25.39
N ILE A 514 0.63 -8.04 25.20
CA ILE A 514 0.20 -8.59 23.89
C ILE A 514 -0.05 -7.45 22.89
N LEU A 515 -0.66 -6.36 23.35
CA LEU A 515 -1.02 -5.22 22.50
C LEU A 515 0.13 -4.22 22.29
N ASP A 516 1.29 -4.37 22.92
CA ASP A 516 2.36 -3.35 22.91
C ASP A 516 2.81 -3.00 21.47
N ARG A 517 3.15 -3.99 20.65
CA ARG A 517 3.59 -3.74 19.26
C ARG A 517 2.45 -3.18 18.40
N PRO A 518 1.24 -3.78 18.32
CA PRO A 518 0.11 -3.21 17.58
C PRO A 518 -0.21 -1.76 17.99
N LEU A 519 -0.21 -1.46 19.29
CA LEU A 519 -0.47 -0.10 19.79
C LEU A 519 0.62 0.86 19.34
N ARG A 520 1.90 0.52 19.51
CA ARG A 520 3.00 1.37 19.04
C ARG A 520 2.93 1.64 17.54
N GLN A 521 2.57 0.64 16.73
CA GLN A 521 2.38 0.81 15.29
C GLN A 521 1.20 1.74 14.94
N ILE A 522 0.09 1.66 15.67
CA ILE A 522 -1.05 2.58 15.53
C ILE A 522 -0.61 4.01 15.89
N ILE A 523 0.02 4.19 17.05
CA ILE A 523 0.51 5.50 17.53
C ILE A 523 1.50 6.10 16.54
N GLU A 524 2.44 5.31 16.05
CA GLU A 524 3.40 5.72 15.04
C GLU A 524 2.71 6.13 13.73
N SER A 525 1.72 5.36 13.28
CA SER A 525 0.93 5.68 12.08
C SER A 525 0.17 7.01 12.20
N ILE A 526 -0.41 7.30 13.37
CA ILE A 526 -1.10 8.57 13.65
C ILE A 526 -0.11 9.74 13.54
N LYS A 527 1.06 9.62 14.17
CA LYS A 527 2.11 10.65 14.16
C LYS A 527 2.68 10.89 12.76
N ILE A 528 2.89 9.84 11.97
CA ILE A 528 3.35 9.98 10.58
C ILE A 528 2.32 10.74 9.73
N LYS A 529 1.01 10.48 9.91
CA LYS A 529 -0.05 11.22 9.20
C LYS A 529 -0.11 12.68 9.62
N GLU A 530 0.10 12.98 10.91
CA GLU A 530 0.23 14.35 11.39
C GLU A 530 1.41 15.07 10.73
N SER A 531 2.58 14.42 10.65
CA SER A 531 3.76 14.97 9.97
C SER A 531 3.54 15.17 8.47
N LEU A 532 2.93 14.20 7.79
CA LEU A 532 2.55 14.32 6.38
C LEU A 532 1.71 15.59 6.16
N LEU A 533 0.68 15.79 6.99
CA LEU A 533 -0.20 16.94 6.92
C LEU A 533 0.56 18.27 7.12
N LYS A 534 1.30 18.39 8.23
CA LYS A 534 1.98 19.64 8.61
C LYS A 534 3.07 20.04 7.61
N ASN A 535 3.84 19.07 7.11
CA ASN A 535 5.01 19.36 6.29
C ASN A 535 4.67 19.61 4.81
N ASN A 536 3.51 19.14 4.34
CA ASN A 536 3.19 19.17 2.90
C ASN A 536 2.03 20.10 2.55
N ALA A 537 1.18 20.50 3.51
CA ALA A 537 0.05 21.39 3.22
C ALA A 537 0.46 22.72 2.53
N PRO A 538 1.54 23.41 2.93
CA PRO A 538 1.95 24.66 2.27
C PRO A 538 2.40 24.46 0.81
N ASP A 539 3.18 23.42 0.54
CA ASP A 539 3.67 23.10 -0.82
C ASP A 539 2.53 22.63 -1.73
N LEU A 540 1.60 21.84 -1.19
CA LEU A 540 0.38 21.43 -1.87
C LEU A 540 -0.46 22.65 -2.27
N GLU A 541 -0.72 23.56 -1.32
CA GLU A 541 -1.51 24.76 -1.59
C GLU A 541 -0.86 25.64 -2.66
N LYS A 542 0.46 25.82 -2.57
CA LYS A 542 1.23 26.57 -3.57
C LYS A 542 1.08 25.93 -4.95
N TYR A 543 1.35 24.63 -5.07
CA TYR A 543 1.26 23.91 -6.34
C TYR A 543 -0.12 24.01 -6.98
N LEU A 544 -1.18 23.77 -6.20
CA LEU A 544 -2.56 23.83 -6.70
C LEU A 544 -2.96 25.25 -7.12
N THR A 545 -2.46 26.28 -6.43
CA THR A 545 -2.74 27.68 -6.76
C THR A 545 -2.02 28.11 -8.05
N GLU A 546 -0.74 27.75 -8.20
CA GLU A 546 0.06 28.08 -9.39
C GLU A 546 -0.47 27.39 -10.66
N ASN A 547 -1.01 26.17 -10.51
CA ASN A 547 -1.51 25.38 -11.63
C ASN A 547 -3.03 25.52 -11.86
N TRP A 548 -3.74 26.33 -11.06
CA TRP A 548 -5.21 26.40 -11.05
C TRP A 548 -5.85 26.66 -12.43
N LEU A 549 -5.24 27.53 -13.25
CA LEU A 549 -5.71 27.87 -14.60
C LEU A 549 -5.43 26.80 -15.66
N SER A 550 -4.56 25.83 -15.36
CA SER A 550 -4.31 24.67 -16.22
C SER A 550 -5.15 23.44 -15.80
N ILE A 551 -5.81 23.56 -14.64
CA ILE A 551 -6.64 22.53 -14.00
C ILE A 551 -8.12 22.79 -14.31
N ASN A 552 -8.52 24.07 -14.39
CA ASN A 552 -9.82 24.53 -14.90
C ASN A 552 -9.71 24.95 -16.36
#